data_AF-A0A293LVM4-F1
#
_entry.id   AF-A0A293LVM4-F1
#
_cell.length_a   1.000
_cell.length_b   1.000
_cell.length_c   1.000
_cell.angle_alpha   90.00
_cell.angle_beta   90.00
_cell.angle_gamma   90.00
#
_symmetry.space_group_name_H-M   'P 1'
#
loop_
_entity.id
_entity.type
_entity.pdbx_description
1 polymer ?
#
loop_
_entity_poly.entity_id
_entity_poly.type
_entity_poly.pdbx_seq_one_letter_code
_entity_poly.pdbx_strand_id
1 'polypeptide(L)'
;MTVLSEGLAKNTSLSELSITMWYRDSDATHASVAGHAVVAMLKVNTALNKLVIKFGDTSCIRARLSENYTLIEFRNFQDSDSSDAHHAAEVCCRNYTMLNKAVKFVSRKSSDRSSAVAFEKVRRSGSLLRQLRKYNGHSEAEVRRSVKKASRYIADNFPVLSGIVRAKLECHRNSLNTVQIDQLCADSLAKLFSYLKLEDVIQA
;
A
#
# COMPACT_ATOMS: atom_id res chain seq x y z
N MET A 1 13.96 13.31 -16.83
CA MET A 1 13.21 12.82 -15.65
C MET A 1 11.98 11.97 -16.00
N THR A 2 11.28 12.27 -17.10
CA THR A 2 10.10 11.50 -17.55
C THR A 2 10.40 10.02 -17.82
N VAL A 3 11.43 9.71 -18.63
CA VAL A 3 11.84 8.33 -18.95
C VAL A 3 12.18 7.52 -17.68
N LEU A 4 12.89 8.12 -16.73
CA LEU A 4 13.20 7.48 -15.45
C LEU A 4 11.92 7.17 -14.68
N SER A 5 10.96 8.09 -14.66
CA SER A 5 9.69 7.92 -13.94
C SER A 5 8.82 6.83 -14.56
N GLU A 6 8.78 6.73 -15.89
CA GLU A 6 8.09 5.65 -16.60
C GLU A 6 8.70 4.28 -16.32
N GLY A 7 10.04 4.20 -16.32
CA GLY A 7 10.76 2.97 -15.95
C GLY A 7 10.48 2.57 -14.50
N LEU A 8 10.54 3.54 -13.59
CA LEU A 8 10.25 3.31 -12.18
C LEU A 8 8.79 2.95 -11.93
N ALA A 9 7.83 3.45 -12.72
CA ALA A 9 6.42 3.08 -12.57
C ALA A 9 6.18 1.58 -12.80
N LYS A 10 7.01 0.95 -13.65
CA LYS A 10 6.98 -0.49 -13.96
C LYS A 10 7.95 -1.31 -13.12
N ASN A 11 8.81 -0.66 -12.33
CA ASN A 11 9.82 -1.33 -11.54
C ASN A 11 9.20 -2.10 -10.36
N THR A 12 9.61 -3.36 -10.21
CA THR A 12 9.15 -4.25 -9.14
C THR A 12 10.26 -4.62 -8.15
N SER A 13 11.51 -4.22 -8.40
CA SER A 13 12.69 -4.68 -7.65
C SER A 13 13.44 -3.56 -6.94
N LEU A 14 13.61 -2.39 -7.57
CA LEU A 14 14.32 -1.27 -6.97
C LEU A 14 13.56 -0.74 -5.75
N SER A 15 14.16 -0.87 -4.56
CA SER A 15 13.55 -0.42 -3.30
C SER A 15 14.14 0.89 -2.76
N GLU A 16 15.27 1.32 -3.29
CA GLU A 16 15.95 2.54 -2.86
C GLU A 16 16.45 3.31 -4.09
N LEU A 17 16.21 4.62 -4.11
CA LEU A 17 16.66 5.51 -5.17
C LEU A 17 17.25 6.78 -4.55
N SER A 18 18.45 7.13 -4.98
CA SER A 18 19.09 8.40 -4.63
C SER A 18 19.36 9.21 -5.90
N ILE A 19 18.85 10.43 -5.94
CA ILE A 19 19.03 11.37 -7.04
C ILE A 19 19.82 12.55 -6.51
N THR A 20 21.05 12.70 -7.01
CA THR A 20 21.95 13.76 -6.56
C THR A 20 21.48 15.11 -7.07
N MET A 21 21.25 15.23 -8.38
CA MET A 21 20.79 16.47 -9.00
C MET A 21 19.38 16.28 -9.52
N TRP A 22 18.42 16.79 -8.75
CA TRP A 22 17.04 16.92 -9.15
C TRP A 22 16.85 18.32 -9.73
N TYR A 23 16.63 18.36 -11.04
CA TYR A 23 16.15 19.52 -11.78
C TYR A 23 16.80 20.88 -11.42
N ARG A 24 17.78 21.29 -12.24
CA ARG A 24 18.38 22.63 -12.22
C ARG A 24 18.07 23.36 -13.53
N ASP A 25 16.83 23.28 -14.01
CA ASP A 25 16.43 23.92 -15.26
C ASP A 25 15.53 25.12 -14.97
N SER A 26 15.80 26.24 -15.64
CA SER A 26 15.16 27.54 -15.40
C SER A 26 13.77 27.69 -16.03
N ASP A 27 13.32 26.71 -16.81
CA ASP A 27 11.99 26.71 -17.42
C ASP A 27 10.96 26.00 -16.51
N ALA A 28 10.05 26.81 -15.95
CA ALA A 28 8.96 26.37 -15.09
C ALA A 28 8.05 25.31 -15.74
N THR A 29 7.95 25.30 -17.07
CA THR A 29 7.08 24.39 -17.83
C THR A 29 7.60 22.96 -17.76
N HIS A 30 8.90 22.76 -18.00
CA HIS A 30 9.49 21.42 -17.97
C HIS A 30 9.64 20.88 -16.54
N ALA A 31 9.83 21.76 -15.54
CA ALA A 31 9.83 21.40 -14.12
C ALA A 31 8.48 20.79 -13.69
N SER A 32 7.37 21.38 -14.14
CA SER A 32 6.02 20.88 -13.89
C SER A 32 5.80 19.47 -14.47
N VAL A 33 6.17 19.26 -15.74
CA VAL A 33 6.01 17.95 -16.42
C VAL A 33 6.83 16.85 -15.73
N ALA A 34 8.08 17.14 -15.36
CA ALA A 34 8.93 16.19 -14.65
C ALA A 34 8.37 15.84 -13.26
N GLY A 35 7.90 16.85 -12.50
CA GLY A 35 7.25 16.65 -11.22
C GLY A 35 6.00 15.77 -11.33
N HIS A 36 5.13 16.05 -12.30
CA HIS A 36 3.93 15.26 -12.56
C HIS A 36 4.24 13.79 -12.89
N ALA A 37 5.25 13.52 -13.72
CA ALA A 37 5.65 12.15 -14.06
C ALA A 37 6.09 11.35 -12.81
N VAL A 38 6.79 12.00 -11.88
CA VAL A 38 7.28 11.37 -10.66
C VAL A 38 6.15 11.12 -9.68
N VAL A 39 5.24 12.08 -9.54
CA VAL A 39 4.02 11.91 -8.75
C VAL A 39 3.22 10.73 -9.29
N ALA A 40 3.00 10.67 -10.62
CA ALA A 40 2.28 9.56 -11.25
C ALA A 40 2.99 8.22 -10.98
N MET A 41 4.32 8.19 -11.06
CA MET A 41 5.12 7.02 -10.72
C MET A 41 4.94 6.61 -9.25
N LEU A 42 5.02 7.55 -8.31
CA LEU A 42 4.86 7.25 -6.88
C LEU A 42 3.47 6.70 -6.56
N LYS A 43 2.42 7.07 -7.29
CA LYS A 43 1.09 6.49 -7.09
C LYS A 43 1.03 5.00 -7.40
N VAL A 44 1.81 4.53 -8.37
CA VAL A 44 1.73 3.13 -8.87
C VAL A 44 2.89 2.25 -8.41
N ASN A 45 4.05 2.84 -8.13
CA ASN A 45 5.22 2.10 -7.69
C ASN A 45 5.05 1.66 -6.23
N THR A 46 5.08 0.35 -6.03
CA THR A 46 4.96 -0.29 -4.71
C THR A 46 6.26 -0.94 -4.22
N ALA A 47 7.31 -0.88 -5.04
CA ALA A 47 8.62 -1.45 -4.75
C ALA A 47 9.54 -0.45 -4.04
N LEU A 48 9.44 0.84 -4.41
CA LEU A 48 10.26 1.91 -3.87
C LEU A 48 9.85 2.23 -2.43
N ASN A 49 10.81 2.09 -1.52
CA ASN A 49 10.64 2.33 -0.09
C ASN A 49 11.45 3.52 0.40
N LYS A 50 12.53 3.88 -0.31
CA LYS A 50 13.39 4.99 0.03
C LYS A 50 13.65 5.86 -1.19
N LEU A 51 13.40 7.16 -1.05
CA LEU A 51 13.71 8.17 -2.05
C LEU A 51 14.54 9.28 -1.41
N VAL A 52 15.73 9.50 -1.95
CA VAL A 52 16.64 10.56 -1.50
C VAL A 52 16.88 11.53 -2.64
N ILE A 53 16.65 12.81 -2.40
CA ILE A 53 16.91 13.91 -3.33
C ILE A 53 17.89 14.86 -2.66
N LYS A 54 19.07 15.08 -3.24
CA LYS A 54 20.11 15.91 -2.61
C LYS A 54 20.01 17.38 -2.95
N PHE A 55 19.72 17.70 -4.21
CA PHE A 55 19.58 19.08 -4.69
C PHE A 55 18.37 19.16 -5.61
N GLY A 56 17.44 20.09 -5.39
CA GLY A 56 16.27 20.36 -6.23
C GLY A 56 14.98 20.67 -5.46
N ASP A 57 14.04 21.35 -6.12
CA ASP A 57 12.70 21.58 -5.58
C ASP A 57 11.86 20.29 -5.63
N THR A 58 11.30 19.91 -4.48
CA THR A 58 10.45 18.73 -4.31
C THR A 58 9.02 19.06 -3.89
N SER A 59 8.61 20.32 -3.91
CA SER A 59 7.27 20.79 -3.56
C SER A 59 6.15 19.97 -4.24
N CYS A 60 6.28 19.73 -5.54
CA CYS A 60 5.35 18.93 -6.35
C CYS A 60 5.25 17.46 -5.90
N ILE A 61 6.36 16.87 -5.45
CA ILE A 61 6.38 15.49 -4.93
C ILE A 61 5.74 15.46 -3.55
N ARG A 62 6.13 16.39 -2.67
CA ARG A 62 5.69 16.47 -1.27
C ARG A 62 4.17 16.51 -1.17
N ALA A 63 3.53 17.37 -1.94
CA ALA A 63 2.07 17.50 -1.97
C ALA A 63 1.32 16.20 -2.32
N ARG A 64 2.02 15.18 -2.82
CA ARG A 64 1.46 13.92 -3.34
C ARG A 64 2.07 12.68 -2.71
N LEU A 65 2.98 12.84 -1.75
CA LEU A 65 3.54 11.72 -0.98
C LEU A 65 2.45 10.93 -0.25
N SER A 66 1.40 11.61 0.22
CA SER A 66 0.27 11.02 0.93
C SER A 66 -0.48 9.96 0.11
N GLU A 67 -0.38 9.99 -1.22
CA GLU A 67 -1.01 9.03 -2.13
C GLU A 67 -0.23 7.71 -2.24
N ASN A 68 1.04 7.69 -1.80
CA ASN A 68 1.86 6.48 -1.77
C ASN A 68 1.89 5.88 -0.35
N TYR A 69 1.75 4.56 -0.25
CA TYR A 69 1.73 3.83 1.02
C TYR A 69 2.96 2.93 1.25
N THR A 70 3.91 2.91 0.32
CA THR A 70 5.08 2.02 0.35
C THR A 70 6.39 2.76 0.65
N LEU A 71 6.43 4.07 0.44
CA LEU A 71 7.57 4.92 0.72
C LEU A 71 7.66 5.14 2.24
N ILE A 72 8.71 4.60 2.84
CA ILE A 72 8.96 4.62 4.29
C ILE A 72 9.99 5.69 4.63
N GLU A 73 10.80 6.10 3.67
CA GLU A 73 11.84 7.10 3.85
C GLU A 73 11.90 8.06 2.66
N PHE A 74 11.71 9.35 2.94
CA PHE A 74 11.92 10.44 2.00
C PHE A 74 12.90 11.44 2.61
N ARG A 75 13.95 11.81 1.88
CA ARG A 75 14.89 12.85 2.31
C ARG A 75 15.12 13.87 1.21
N ASN A 76 14.96 15.14 1.52
CA ASN A 76 15.45 16.27 0.73
C ASN A 76 16.51 17.01 1.55
N PHE A 77 17.72 17.18 1.01
CA PHE A 77 18.81 17.88 1.70
C PHE A 77 18.81 19.40 1.51
N GLN A 78 17.95 19.94 0.63
CA GLN A 78 17.75 21.39 0.46
C GLN A 78 16.54 21.93 1.20
N ASP A 79 15.81 21.10 1.95
CA ASP A 79 14.69 21.55 2.75
C ASP A 79 15.19 22.42 3.90
N SER A 80 15.09 23.73 3.71
CA SER A 80 15.31 24.74 4.75
C SER A 80 14.01 25.10 5.46
N ASP A 81 12.85 24.73 4.91
CA ASP A 81 11.54 24.92 5.53
C ASP A 81 11.19 23.72 6.42
N SER A 82 11.03 23.99 7.71
CA SER A 82 10.64 23.00 8.70
C SER A 82 9.30 22.36 8.37
N SER A 83 8.30 23.09 7.85
CA SER A 83 6.94 22.56 7.65
C SER A 83 6.90 21.41 6.63
N ASP A 84 7.64 21.57 5.54
CA ASP A 84 7.70 20.59 4.45
C ASP A 84 8.42 19.30 4.87
N ALA A 85 9.48 19.42 5.67
CA ALA A 85 10.16 18.28 6.26
C ALA A 85 9.27 17.51 7.25
N HIS A 86 8.45 18.23 8.04
CA HIS A 86 7.48 17.62 8.96
C HIS A 86 6.42 16.82 8.19
N HIS A 87 5.84 17.38 7.12
CA HIS A 87 4.83 16.67 6.31
C HIS A 87 5.37 15.36 5.74
N ALA A 88 6.57 15.38 5.16
CA ALA A 88 7.19 14.16 4.64
C ALA A 88 7.44 13.12 5.74
N ALA A 89 7.91 13.55 6.92
CA ALA A 89 8.12 12.69 8.07
C ALA A 89 6.81 12.05 8.56
N GLU A 90 5.71 12.82 8.61
CA GLU A 90 4.38 12.31 8.97
C GLU A 90 3.90 11.22 8.00
N VAL A 91 4.02 11.45 6.69
CA VAL A 91 3.64 10.47 5.67
C VAL A 91 4.47 9.19 5.80
N CYS A 92 5.79 9.33 5.98
CA CYS A 92 6.68 8.19 6.20
C CYS A 92 6.33 7.42 7.48
N CYS A 93 6.01 8.13 8.58
CA CYS A 93 5.59 7.52 9.84
C CYS A 93 4.27 6.74 9.68
N ARG A 94 3.29 7.33 8.97
CA ARG A 94 2.02 6.66 8.63
C ARG A 94 2.27 5.38 7.84
N ASN A 95 3.09 5.43 6.80
CA ASN A 95 3.40 4.28 5.94
C ASN A 95 4.14 3.18 6.73
N TYR A 96 5.08 3.56 7.60
CA TYR A 96 5.76 2.61 8.47
C TYR A 96 4.83 1.95 9.49
N THR A 97 3.92 2.72 10.09
CA THR A 97 2.90 2.22 11.00
C THR A 97 1.98 1.23 10.31
N MET A 98 1.56 1.53 9.08
CA MET A 98 0.77 0.64 8.24
C MET A 98 1.51 -0.66 7.93
N LEU A 99 2.79 -0.59 7.57
CA LEU A 99 3.64 -1.76 7.36
C LEU A 99 3.69 -2.65 8.62
N ASN A 100 3.85 -2.06 9.80
CA ASN A 100 3.90 -2.82 11.05
C ASN A 100 2.55 -3.46 11.40
N LYS A 101 1.42 -2.80 11.11
CA LYS A 101 0.08 -3.42 11.23
C LYS A 101 -0.07 -4.62 10.29
N ALA A 102 0.37 -4.50 9.04
CA ALA A 102 0.38 -5.60 8.09
C ALA A 102 1.24 -6.79 8.55
N VAL A 103 2.40 -6.52 9.15
CA VAL A 103 3.27 -7.56 9.74
C VAL A 103 2.55 -8.29 10.88
N LYS A 104 1.88 -7.56 11.78
CA LYS A 104 1.08 -8.15 12.87
C LYS A 104 -0.05 -9.02 12.32
N PHE A 105 -0.72 -8.57 11.28
CA PHE A 105 -1.78 -9.32 10.59
C PHE A 105 -1.28 -10.66 10.03
N VAL A 106 -0.21 -10.62 9.23
CA VAL A 106 0.37 -11.82 8.61
C VAL A 106 0.90 -12.79 9.68
N SER A 107 1.44 -12.25 10.77
CA SER A 107 1.95 -13.05 11.89
C SER A 107 0.84 -13.52 12.85
N ARG A 108 -0.44 -13.32 12.51
CA ARG A 108 -1.62 -13.68 13.31
C ARG A 108 -1.65 -13.07 14.72
N LYS A 109 -0.96 -11.95 14.91
CA LYS A 109 -0.97 -11.18 16.16
C LYS A 109 -2.11 -10.18 16.22
N SER A 110 -2.74 -9.89 15.07
CA SER A 110 -4.01 -9.18 15.02
C SER A 110 -4.84 -9.66 13.83
N SER A 111 -6.15 -9.67 13.99
CA SER A 111 -7.15 -9.91 12.93
C SER A 111 -8.13 -8.75 12.78
N ASP A 112 -7.82 -7.59 13.39
CA ASP A 112 -8.66 -6.41 13.30
C ASP A 112 -8.72 -5.84 11.87
N ARG A 113 -9.82 -5.16 11.54
CA ARG A 113 -10.04 -4.54 10.21
C ARG A 113 -8.91 -3.60 9.82
N SER A 114 -8.40 -2.78 10.74
CA SER A 114 -7.34 -1.82 10.42
C SER A 114 -6.03 -2.50 10.02
N SER A 115 -5.71 -3.64 10.65
CA SER A 115 -4.56 -4.46 10.28
C SER A 115 -4.76 -5.22 8.97
N ALA A 116 -6.00 -5.68 8.70
CA ALA A 116 -6.36 -6.30 7.43
C ALA A 116 -6.27 -5.30 6.25
N VAL A 117 -6.80 -4.09 6.42
CA VAL A 117 -6.70 -2.97 5.46
C VAL A 117 -5.24 -2.61 5.21
N ALA A 118 -4.45 -2.47 6.27
CA ALA A 118 -3.03 -2.18 6.16
C ALA A 118 -2.29 -3.26 5.36
N PHE A 119 -2.59 -4.54 5.62
CA PHE A 119 -2.07 -5.65 4.84
C PHE A 119 -2.50 -5.58 3.37
N GLU A 120 -3.78 -5.34 3.07
CA GLU A 120 -4.28 -5.25 1.69
C GLU A 120 -3.55 -4.18 0.86
N LYS A 121 -3.26 -3.01 1.47
CA LYS A 121 -2.51 -1.93 0.82
C LYS A 121 -1.05 -2.31 0.51
N VAL A 122 -0.36 -3.00 1.43
CA VAL A 122 1.09 -3.24 1.33
C VAL A 122 1.47 -4.68 0.94
N ARG A 123 0.50 -5.59 0.73
CA ARG A 123 0.73 -7.03 0.49
C ARG A 123 1.63 -7.35 -0.71
N ARG A 124 1.71 -6.44 -1.68
CA ARG A 124 2.55 -6.57 -2.88
C ARG A 124 3.93 -5.92 -2.74
N SER A 125 4.17 -5.18 -1.66
CA SER A 125 5.41 -4.44 -1.45
C SER A 125 6.55 -5.38 -1.01
N GLY A 126 7.75 -5.17 -1.55
CA GLY A 126 8.96 -5.87 -1.11
C GLY A 126 9.32 -5.56 0.35
N SER A 127 8.97 -4.36 0.83
CA SER A 127 9.10 -3.95 2.23
C SER A 127 8.41 -4.89 3.21
N LEU A 128 7.21 -5.40 2.87
CA LEU A 128 6.50 -6.33 3.74
C LEU A 128 7.28 -7.63 3.92
N LEU A 129 7.80 -8.20 2.82
CA LEU A 129 8.60 -9.42 2.87
C LEU A 129 9.86 -9.22 3.71
N ARG A 130 10.60 -8.12 3.46
CA ARG A 130 11.81 -7.78 4.21
C ARG A 130 11.52 -7.58 5.70
N GLN A 131 10.45 -6.86 6.04
CA GLN A 131 10.07 -6.61 7.44
C GLN A 131 9.63 -7.90 8.13
N LEU A 132 8.85 -8.76 7.47
CA LEU A 132 8.45 -10.07 8.01
C LEU A 132 9.63 -11.00 8.27
N ARG A 133 10.62 -11.01 7.37
CA ARG A 133 11.87 -11.78 7.57
C ARG A 133 12.62 -11.27 8.80
N LYS A 134 12.77 -9.96 8.95
CA LYS A 134 13.39 -9.36 10.15
C LYS A 134 12.61 -9.65 11.42
N TYR A 135 11.27 -9.63 11.35
CA TYR A 135 10.40 -9.76 12.51
C TYR A 135 10.27 -11.21 13.01
N ASN A 136 10.19 -12.18 12.11
CA ASN A 136 9.95 -13.59 12.45
C ASN A 136 11.19 -14.49 12.28
N GLY A 137 12.28 -14.01 11.68
CA GLY A 137 13.48 -14.81 11.38
C GLY A 137 13.28 -15.86 10.27
N HIS A 138 12.10 -15.91 9.64
CA HIS A 138 11.75 -16.91 8.65
C HIS A 138 12.47 -16.71 7.30
N SER A 139 12.62 -17.81 6.56
CA SER A 139 13.06 -17.79 5.16
C SER A 139 12.07 -17.05 4.25
N GLU A 140 12.54 -16.64 3.07
CA GLU A 140 11.67 -15.95 2.11
C GLU A 140 10.47 -16.82 1.67
N ALA A 141 10.69 -18.12 1.46
CA ALA A 141 9.63 -19.05 1.07
C ALA A 141 8.54 -19.18 2.15
N GLU A 142 8.93 -19.21 3.42
CA GLU A 142 8.00 -19.21 4.55
C GLU A 142 7.22 -17.91 4.64
N VAL A 143 7.89 -16.76 4.50
CA VAL A 143 7.23 -15.45 4.51
C VAL A 143 6.22 -15.34 3.37
N ARG A 144 6.57 -15.77 2.15
CA ARG A 144 5.65 -15.79 1.00
C ARG A 144 4.44 -16.70 1.27
N ARG A 145 4.64 -17.87 1.89
CA ARG A 145 3.52 -18.74 2.32
C ARG A 145 2.61 -18.05 3.33
N SER A 146 3.17 -17.37 4.32
CA SER A 146 2.38 -16.62 5.32
C SER A 146 1.58 -15.48 4.70
N VAL A 147 2.17 -14.72 3.77
CA VAL A 147 1.46 -13.66 3.02
C VAL A 147 0.31 -14.25 2.18
N LYS A 148 0.53 -15.39 1.52
CA LYS A 148 -0.53 -16.09 0.77
C LYS A 148 -1.66 -16.55 1.69
N LYS A 149 -1.33 -17.10 2.87
CA LYS A 149 -2.30 -17.52 3.87
C LYS A 149 -3.13 -16.35 4.41
N ALA A 150 -2.49 -15.22 4.69
CA ALA A 150 -3.16 -13.99 5.12
C ALA A 150 -4.09 -13.44 4.03
N SER A 151 -3.68 -13.49 2.75
CA SER A 151 -4.54 -13.10 1.63
C SER A 151 -5.79 -13.98 1.52
N ARG A 152 -5.64 -15.29 1.69
CA ARG A 152 -6.77 -16.23 1.69
C ARG A 152 -7.70 -15.97 2.87
N TYR A 153 -7.16 -15.72 4.06
CA TYR A 153 -7.96 -15.38 5.23
C TYR A 153 -8.85 -14.14 4.99
N ILE A 154 -8.36 -13.10 4.32
CA ILE A 154 -9.21 -11.95 3.94
C ILE A 154 -10.33 -12.39 3.00
N ALA A 155 -10.04 -13.17 1.96
CA ALA A 155 -11.04 -13.61 1.01
C ALA A 155 -12.15 -14.44 1.70
N ASP A 156 -11.77 -15.35 2.60
CA ASP A 156 -12.68 -16.23 3.31
C ASP A 156 -13.54 -15.49 4.34
N ASN A 157 -13.04 -14.36 4.87
CA ASN A 157 -13.68 -13.60 5.96
C ASN A 157 -14.07 -12.17 5.54
N PHE A 158 -14.13 -11.90 4.23
CA PHE A 158 -14.34 -10.55 3.71
C PHE A 158 -15.61 -9.88 4.29
N PRO A 159 -16.79 -10.54 4.34
CA PRO A 159 -17.99 -9.91 4.88
C PRO A 159 -17.85 -9.43 6.32
N VAL A 160 -17.13 -10.20 7.15
CA VAL A 160 -16.91 -9.88 8.56
C VAL A 160 -15.86 -8.79 8.70
N LEU A 161 -14.72 -8.92 8.00
CA LEU A 161 -13.62 -7.95 8.07
C LEU A 161 -14.00 -6.59 7.49
N SER A 162 -14.84 -6.55 6.47
CA SER A 162 -15.37 -5.32 5.88
C SER A 162 -16.45 -4.67 6.75
N GLY A 163 -17.12 -5.44 7.62
CA GLY A 163 -18.22 -4.99 8.46
C GLY A 163 -19.59 -5.06 7.78
N ILE A 164 -19.72 -5.71 6.61
CA ILE A 164 -21.01 -5.99 5.97
C ILE A 164 -21.89 -6.81 6.90
N VAL A 165 -21.30 -7.78 7.61
CA VAL A 165 -21.97 -8.59 8.63
C VAL A 165 -21.17 -8.60 9.93
N ARG A 166 -21.86 -8.77 11.06
CA ARG A 166 -21.20 -8.81 12.38
C ARG A 166 -20.41 -10.10 12.62
N ALA A 167 -20.88 -11.23 12.11
CA ALA A 167 -20.29 -12.54 12.42
C ALA A 167 -20.35 -13.53 11.24
N LYS A 168 -21.49 -13.62 10.56
CA LYS A 168 -21.68 -14.58 9.47
C LYS A 168 -22.62 -14.01 8.40
N LEU A 169 -22.34 -14.36 7.15
CA LEU A 169 -23.21 -14.07 6.02
C LEU A 169 -24.34 -15.11 6.01
N GLU A 170 -25.55 -14.66 6.33
CA GLU A 170 -26.77 -15.47 6.32
C GLU A 170 -27.90 -14.64 5.74
N CYS A 171 -28.69 -15.25 4.86
CA CYS A 171 -29.87 -14.61 4.30
C CYS A 171 -31.13 -15.01 5.08
N HIS A 172 -32.11 -14.12 5.09
CA HIS A 172 -33.46 -14.52 5.47
C HIS A 172 -34.01 -15.54 4.48
N ARG A 173 -34.75 -16.53 4.99
CA ARG A 173 -35.42 -17.53 4.16
C ARG A 173 -36.31 -16.83 3.12
N ASN A 174 -36.18 -17.22 1.86
CA ASN A 174 -37.08 -16.80 0.80
C ASN A 174 -38.11 -17.90 0.47
N SER A 175 -39.30 -17.49 0.05
CA SER A 175 -40.41 -18.38 -0.34
C SER A 175 -40.33 -18.89 -1.78
N LEU A 176 -39.44 -18.34 -2.59
CA LEU A 176 -39.29 -18.57 -4.04
C LEU A 176 -38.28 -19.66 -4.41
N ASN A 177 -37.73 -20.40 -3.45
CA ASN A 177 -36.75 -21.48 -3.66
C ASN A 177 -35.55 -21.09 -4.56
N THR A 178 -35.19 -19.80 -4.57
CA THR A 178 -34.05 -19.30 -5.35
C THR A 178 -32.77 -19.34 -4.52
N VAL A 179 -31.64 -19.61 -5.18
CA VAL A 179 -30.31 -19.58 -4.57
C VAL A 179 -30.00 -18.17 -4.07
N GLN A 180 -29.63 -18.06 -2.80
CA GLN A 180 -29.23 -16.81 -2.15
C GLN A 180 -27.71 -16.74 -1.98
N ILE A 181 -27.19 -15.54 -1.68
CA ILE A 181 -25.74 -15.30 -1.61
C ILE A 181 -25.03 -16.17 -0.55
N ASP A 182 -25.70 -16.46 0.57
CA ASP A 182 -25.19 -17.31 1.66
C ASP A 182 -25.15 -18.82 1.29
N GLN A 183 -25.80 -19.21 0.20
CA GLN A 183 -25.80 -20.58 -0.33
C GLN A 183 -24.71 -20.81 -1.39
N LEU A 184 -23.99 -19.75 -1.79
CA LEU A 184 -22.87 -19.87 -2.71
C LEU A 184 -21.69 -20.60 -2.05
N CYS A 185 -20.97 -21.40 -2.83
CA CYS A 185 -19.75 -22.05 -2.33
C CYS A 185 -18.65 -21.02 -2.03
N ALA A 186 -17.69 -21.41 -1.19
CA ALA A 186 -16.61 -20.54 -0.74
C ALA A 186 -15.82 -19.90 -1.90
N ASP A 187 -15.55 -20.65 -2.97
CA ASP A 187 -14.83 -20.13 -4.14
C ASP A 187 -15.63 -19.07 -4.91
N SER A 188 -16.95 -19.26 -5.03
CA SER A 188 -17.85 -18.29 -5.66
C SER A 188 -17.94 -17.00 -4.85
N LEU A 189 -18.05 -17.12 -3.51
CA LEU A 189 -18.03 -15.97 -2.60
C LEU A 189 -16.69 -15.23 -2.64
N ALA A 190 -15.58 -15.95 -2.56
CA ALA A 190 -14.25 -15.36 -2.66
C ALA A 190 -14.05 -14.64 -4.00
N LYS A 191 -14.58 -15.20 -5.10
CA LYS A 191 -14.54 -14.56 -6.41
C LYS A 191 -15.40 -13.29 -6.44
N LEU A 192 -16.61 -13.33 -5.89
CA LEU A 192 -17.50 -12.16 -5.80
C LEU A 192 -16.85 -11.02 -5.00
N PHE A 193 -16.27 -11.32 -3.84
CA PHE A 193 -15.60 -10.32 -3.01
C PHE A 193 -14.23 -9.90 -3.55
N SER A 194 -13.62 -10.66 -4.47
CA SER A 194 -12.32 -10.29 -5.07
C SER A 194 -12.34 -8.99 -5.89
N TYR A 195 -13.53 -8.50 -6.24
CA TYR A 195 -13.74 -7.23 -6.95
C TYR A 195 -13.75 -6.02 -6.01
N LEU A 196 -13.78 -6.25 -4.70
CA LEU A 196 -13.84 -5.20 -3.68
C LEU A 196 -12.58 -5.19 -2.82
N LYS A 197 -12.21 -4.02 -2.34
CA LYS A 197 -11.23 -3.81 -1.27
C LYS A 197 -11.96 -3.62 0.05
N LEU A 198 -11.28 -3.90 1.17
CA LEU A 198 -11.84 -3.68 2.50
C LEU A 198 -12.21 -2.21 2.76
N GLU A 199 -11.52 -1.29 2.08
CA GLU A 199 -11.78 0.16 2.16
C GLU A 199 -12.96 0.62 1.30
N ASP A 200 -13.43 -0.19 0.35
CA ASP A 200 -14.56 0.18 -0.51
C ASP A 200 -15.90 0.13 0.26
N VAL A 201 -15.92 -0.55 1.42
CA VAL A 201 -17.08 -0.63 2.32
C VAL A 201 -17.00 0.49 3.36
N ILE A 202 -17.92 1.46 3.25
CA ILE A 202 -18.08 2.56 4.21
C ILE A 202 -18.82 2.04 5.43
N GLN A 203 -18.27 2.26 6.62
CA GLN A 203 -18.95 1.94 7.87
C GLN A 203 -19.95 3.06 8.18
N ALA A 204 -21.21 2.68 8.41
CA ALA A 204 -22.25 3.56 8.91
C ALA A 204 -22.06 3.89 10.39
#